data_AF-A0A5B9RKC7-F1
#
_entry.id   AF-A0A5B9RKC7-F1
#
_cell.length_a   1.000
_cell.length_b   1.000
_cell.length_c   1.000
_cell.angle_alpha   90.00
_cell.angle_beta   90.00
_cell.angle_gamma   90.00
#
_symmetry.space_group_name_H-M   'P 1'
#
loop_
_entity.id
_entity.type
_entity.pdbx_description
1 polymer ?
#
loop_
_entity_poly.entity_id
_entity_poly.type
_entity_poly.pdbx_seq_one_letter_code
_entity_poly.pdbx_strand_id
1 'polypeptide(L)' 'MDYKNIDLLQQFISEQGKILPRRVTGLSTKEQRVMKKAVKQARIMGLIYFSLNFRGNSSIKKNI' A
#
# COMPACT_ATOMS: atom_id res chain seq x y z
N MET A 1 -10.29 11.03 3.34
CA MET A 1 -9.45 9.82 3.43
C MET A 1 -8.12 10.31 3.98
N ASP A 2 -7.87 10.00 5.25
CA ASP A 2 -6.83 10.67 6.04
C ASP A 2 -5.63 9.77 6.24
N TYR A 3 -4.43 10.35 6.30
CA TYR A 3 -3.17 9.62 6.47
C TYR A 3 -3.06 8.91 7.83
N LYS A 4 -3.90 9.31 8.80
CA LYS A 4 -3.95 8.75 10.16
C LYS A 4 -4.70 7.42 10.23
N ASN A 5 -5.58 7.15 9.27
CA ASN A 5 -6.37 5.91 9.25
C ASN A 5 -5.58 4.80 8.57
N ILE A 6 -4.59 4.26 9.30
CA ILE A 6 -3.65 3.27 8.78
C ILE A 6 -4.39 2.01 8.31
N ASP A 7 -5.38 1.52 9.07
CA ASP A 7 -6.14 0.31 8.74
C ASP A 7 -6.83 0.40 7.38
N LEU A 8 -7.39 1.57 7.09
CA LEU A 8 -8.01 1.84 5.78
C LEU A 8 -6.96 1.90 4.68
N LEU A 9 -5.83 2.57 4.91
CA LEU A 9 -4.76 2.72 3.92
C LEU A 9 -4.05 1.39 3.64
N GLN A 10 -3.98 0.49 4.62
CA GLN A 10 -3.42 -0.86 4.47
C GLN A 10 -4.18 -1.68 3.42
N GLN A 11 -5.49 -1.49 3.29
CA GLN A 11 -6.29 -2.17 2.26
C GLN A 11 -5.94 -1.74 0.83
N PHE A 12 -5.30 -0.58 0.65
CA PHE A 12 -4.94 0.00 -0.65
C PHE A 12 -3.46 -0.09 -0.99
N ILE A 13 -2.67 -0.80 -0.17
CA ILE A 13 -1.26 -1.07 -0.39
C ILE A 13 -1.04 -2.59 -0.39
N SER A 14 0.01 -3.05 -1.07
CA SER A 14 0.42 -4.44 -0.98
C SER A 14 1.10 -4.74 0.36
N GLU A 15 1.32 -6.02 0.66
CA GLU A 15 2.20 -6.48 1.75
C GLU A 15 3.66 -6.01 1.63
N GLN A 16 4.02 -5.43 0.49
CA GLN A 16 5.32 -4.80 0.25
C GLN A 16 5.25 -3.28 0.37
N GLY A 17 4.10 -2.73 0.76
CA GLY A 17 3.90 -1.31 0.99
C GLY A 17 3.71 -0.52 -0.30
N LYS A 18 3.64 -1.18 -1.47
CA LYS A 18 3.43 -0.54 -2.77
C LYS A 18 1.95 -0.16 -2.92
N ILE A 19 1.67 1.03 -3.42
CA ILE A 19 0.29 1.48 -3.66
C ILE A 19 -0.34 0.62 -4.76
N LEU A 20 -1.50 0.05 -4.49
CA LEU A 20 -2.23 -0.77 -5.46
C LEU A 20 -2.76 0.10 -6.62
N PRO A 21 -2.73 -0.41 -7.86
CA PRO A 21 -3.23 0.31 -9.01
C PRO A 21 -4.76 0.42 -8.97
N ARG A 22 -5.31 1.47 -9.60
CA ARG A 22 -6.76 1.75 -9.58
C ARG A 22 -7.63 0.57 -10.02
N ARG A 23 -7.17 -0.21 -11.00
CA ARG A 23 -7.87 -1.41 -11.49
C ARG A 23 -8.08 -2.49 -10.43
N VAL A 24 -7.25 -2.50 -9.39
CA VAL A 24 -7.35 -3.43 -8.25
C VAL A 24 -8.14 -2.79 -7.12
N THR A 25 -7.91 -1.50 -6.85
CA THR A 25 -8.60 -0.79 -5.74
C THR A 25 -10.06 -0.47 -6.03
N GLY A 26 -10.49 -0.46 -7.30
CA GLY A 26 -11.86 -0.13 -7.71
C GLY A 26 -12.26 1.34 -7.54
N LEU A 27 -11.35 2.19 -7.05
CA LEU A 27 -11.64 3.59 -6.74
C LEU A 27 -11.85 4.45 -7.99
N SER A 28 -12.62 5.53 -7.84
CA SER A 28 -12.68 6.58 -8.86
C SER A 28 -11.32 7.28 -9.00
N THR A 29 -11.11 7.99 -10.12
CA THR A 29 -9.87 8.74 -10.34
C THR A 29 -9.64 9.81 -9.26
N LYS A 30 -10.71 10.44 -8.75
CA LYS A 30 -10.64 11.46 -7.71
C LYS A 30 -10.21 10.83 -6.38
N GLU A 31 -10.85 9.74 -5.99
CA GLU A 31 -10.53 9.02 -4.75
C GLU A 31 -9.12 8.44 -4.78
N GLN A 32 -8.68 7.86 -5.91
CA GLN A 32 -7.32 7.35 -6.05
C GLN A 32 -6.27 8.45 -5.85
N ARG A 33 -6.52 9.69 -6.29
CA ARG A 33 -5.62 10.83 -6.07
C ARG A 33 -5.54 11.20 -4.58
N VAL A 34 -6.69 11.25 -3.90
CA VAL A 34 -6.77 11.54 -2.47
C VAL A 34 -6.08 10.44 -1.67
N MET A 35 -6.37 9.17 -1.96
CA MET A 35 -5.73 8.01 -1.34
C MET A 35 -4.21 8.05 -1.52
N LYS A 36 -3.71 8.29 -2.75
CA LYS A 36 -2.27 8.43 -3.01
C LYS A 36 -1.63 9.54 -2.18
N LYS A 37 -2.31 10.68 -1.99
CA LYS A 37 -1.81 11.78 -1.17
C LYS A 37 -1.72 11.36 0.30
N ALA A 38 -2.77 10.71 0.82
CA ALA A 38 -2.81 10.20 2.19
C ALA A 38 -1.71 9.15 2.45
N VAL A 39 -1.52 8.17 1.55
CA VAL A 39 -0.45 7.18 1.69
C VAL A 39 0.93 7.83 1.66
N LYS A 40 1.16 8.82 0.78
CA LYS A 40 2.44 9.54 0.75
C LYS A 40 2.71 10.31 2.05
N GLN A 41 1.69 10.94 2.62
CA GLN A 41 1.81 11.62 3.91
C GLN A 41 2.09 10.62 5.04
N ALA A 42 1.36 9.51 5.09
CA ALA A 42 1.58 8.45 6.08
C ALA A 42 3.01 7.88 6.03
N ARG A 43 3.59 7.78 4.82
CA ARG A 43 4.98 7.35 4.62
C ARG A 43 6.00 8.34 5.16
N ILE A 44 5.79 9.65 4.95
CA ILE A 44 6.67 10.68 5.50
C ILE A 44 6.60 10.69 7.04
N MET A 45 5.41 10.43 7.60
CA MET A 45 5.22 10.32 9.05
C MET A 45 5.72 9.00 9.65
N GLY A 46 6.25 8.07 8.83
CA GLY A 46 6.73 6.77 9.31
C GLY A 46 5.64 5.76 9.69
N LEU A 47 4.36 6.04 9.39
CA LEU A 47 3.24 5.15 9.69
C LEU A 47 3.14 3.97 8.72
N ILE A 48 3.61 4.16 7.48
CA ILE A 48 3.60 3.16 6.41
C ILE A 48 4.99 3.15 5.76
N TYR A 49 5.52 1.98 5.47
CA TYR A 49 6.81 1.82 4.82
C TYR A 49 6.74 2.12 3.31
N PHE A 50 7.84 2.64 2.73
CA PHE A 50 7.87 3.06 1.33
C PHE A 50 7.83 1.89 0.34
N SER A 51 8.65 0.87 0.59
CA SER A 51 8.67 -0.41 -0.12
C SER A 51 9.64 -1.32 0.62
N LEU A 52 9.16 -2.44 1.17
CA LEU A 52 10.06 -3.48 1.66
C LEU A 52 10.43 -4.34 0.46
N ASN A 53 11.56 -4.02 -0.17
CA ASN A 53 12.17 -4.92 -1.14
C ASN A 53 12.85 -6.05 -0.36
N PHE A 54 12.06 -6.97 0.20
CA PHE A 54 12.59 -8.26 0.63
C PHE A 54 13.05 -9.01 -0.62
N ARG A 55 14.33 -8.85 -0.97
CA ARG A 55 15.06 -9.79 -1.83
C ARG A 55 15.25 -11.09 -1.02
N GLY A 56 14.19 -11.87 -0.84
CA GLY A 56 14.24 -13.03 0.04
C GLY A 56 13.10 -14.02 -0.18
N ASN A 57 13.44 -15.12 -0.86
CA ASN A 57 12.82 -16.45 -0.78
C ASN A 57 11.45 -16.67 -1.44
N SER A 58 11.41 -16.57 -2.78
CA SER A 58 10.38 -17.22 -3.60
C SER A 58 10.57 -18.75 -3.78
N SER A 59 11.47 -19.39 -3.01
CA SER A 59 11.77 -20.82 -3.15
C SER A 59 11.12 -21.75 -2.11
N ILE A 60 10.34 -21.25 -1.14
CA ILE A 60 9.87 -22.10 -0.01
C ILE A 60 8.37 -22.46 -0.08
N LYS A 61 7.54 -21.86 -0.96
CA LYS A 61 6.12 -22.22 -1.09
C LYS A 61 5.77 -23.00 -2.36
N LYS A 62 6.55 -24.05 -2.65
CA LYS A 62 6.16 -25.16 -3.53
C LYS A 62 6.49 -26.47 -2.82
N ASN A 63 5.68 -26.83 -1.82
CA ASN A 63 5.43 -28.18 -1.31
C ASN A 63 4.70 -28.05 0.02
N ILE A 64 3.37 -28.09 -0.06
CA ILE A 64 2.42 -28.85 0.76
C ILE A 64 1.17 -28.97 -0.11
#